data_AF-A0A7C5YD18-F1
#
_entry.id   AF-A0A7C5YD18-F1
#
_cell.length_a   1.000
_cell.length_b   1.000
_cell.length_c   1.000
_cell.angle_alpha   90.00
_cell.angle_beta   90.00
_cell.angle_gamma   90.00
#
_symmetry.space_group_name_H-M   'P 1'
#
loop_
_entity.id
_entity.type
_entity.pdbx_description
1 polymer ?
#
loop_
_entity_poly.entity_id
_entity_poly.type
_entity_poly.pdbx_seq_one_letter_code
_entity_poly.pdbx_strand_id
1 'polypeptide(L)'
;MRYEFLGYENVDGSVGVRSKVLILPTVICVNDVVSKLTSLVNGTSTALHTCGCTQLGVDYEITYRTLLGTALNPNIFSVLVVGLGCEKVRANELANDIVRSGKWVEVLEVQEVGYEGVLEKGVSILKKMVSESSRRSRRSYDLSNLVVGLECGGSDSTSSIAANPAVGYVSDKLVDLGATVVFAETPEVIGAEHLLVKRIKDEV
;
A
#
# COMPACT_ATOMS: atom_id res chain seq x y z
N MET A 1 -14.28 -12.43 -24.95
CA MET A 1 -14.96 -11.27 -24.35
C MET A 1 -13.92 -10.59 -23.47
N ARG A 2 -13.60 -9.31 -23.69
CA ARG A 2 -12.67 -8.59 -22.79
C ARG A 2 -13.47 -8.08 -21.60
N TYR A 3 -13.04 -8.42 -20.40
CA TYR A 3 -13.63 -7.92 -19.18
C TYR A 3 -12.86 -6.67 -18.76
N GLU A 4 -13.57 -5.64 -18.33
CA GLU A 4 -12.97 -4.34 -17.99
C GLU A 4 -13.42 -3.85 -16.62
N PHE A 5 -12.64 -2.96 -16.02
CA PHE A 5 -12.97 -2.26 -14.78
C PHE A 5 -12.66 -0.76 -14.88
N LEU A 6 -13.33 0.03 -14.05
CA LEU A 6 -13.08 1.47 -13.95
C LEU A 6 -11.91 1.76 -13.00
N GLY A 7 -10.79 2.20 -13.56
CA GLY A 7 -9.53 2.46 -12.84
C GLY A 7 -8.96 3.87 -13.07
N TYR A 8 -7.89 4.16 -12.33
CA TYR A 8 -7.09 5.37 -12.40
C TYR A 8 -5.67 5.03 -12.83
N GLU A 9 -5.29 5.41 -14.03
CA GLU A 9 -3.94 5.23 -14.55
C GLU A 9 -2.97 6.25 -13.96
N ASN A 10 -1.84 5.73 -13.50
CA ASN A 10 -0.73 6.48 -12.92
C ASN A 10 0.34 6.78 -13.98
N VAL A 11 1.29 7.64 -13.65
CA VAL A 11 2.37 8.06 -14.56
C VAL A 11 3.25 6.90 -15.02
N ASP A 12 3.45 5.91 -14.15
CA ASP A 12 4.22 4.69 -14.42
C ASP A 12 3.44 3.63 -15.24
N GLY A 13 2.20 3.93 -15.66
CA GLY A 13 1.32 3.02 -16.39
C GLY A 13 0.55 2.04 -15.52
N SER A 14 0.79 2.00 -14.20
CA SER A 14 0.01 1.17 -13.29
C SER A 14 -1.42 1.71 -13.14
N VAL A 15 -2.39 0.82 -12.88
CA VAL A 15 -3.81 1.19 -12.76
C VAL A 15 -4.33 0.88 -11.36
N GLY A 16 -4.76 1.91 -10.63
CA GLY A 16 -5.42 1.78 -9.33
C GLY A 16 -6.94 1.68 -9.45
N VAL A 17 -7.59 0.93 -8.56
CA VAL A 17 -9.06 0.94 -8.41
C VAL A 17 -9.56 2.12 -7.57
N ARG A 18 -8.64 2.84 -6.92
CA ARG A 18 -8.85 4.03 -6.07
C ARG A 18 -7.76 5.06 -6.36
N SER A 19 -7.99 6.29 -5.91
CA SER A 19 -7.00 7.38 -5.95
C SER A 19 -6.90 8.02 -4.56
N LYS A 20 -5.97 7.52 -3.75
CA LYS A 20 -5.81 7.88 -2.33
C LYS A 20 -4.62 8.80 -2.12
N VAL A 21 -4.74 9.71 -1.16
CA VAL A 21 -3.62 10.50 -0.63
C VAL A 21 -3.13 9.82 0.63
N LEU A 22 -1.88 9.34 0.62
CA LEU A 22 -1.29 8.59 1.72
C LEU A 22 -0.52 9.53 2.65
N ILE A 23 -0.72 9.41 3.97
CA ILE A 23 0.19 9.93 4.98
C ILE A 23 1.01 8.74 5.49
N LEU A 24 2.33 8.79 5.31
CA LEU A 24 3.23 7.68 5.59
C LEU A 24 4.21 8.03 6.72
N PRO A 25 3.97 7.56 7.95
CA PRO A 25 4.93 7.66 9.04
C PRO A 25 6.13 6.74 8.82
N THR A 26 7.35 7.25 9.03
CA THR A 26 8.60 6.46 8.99
C THR A 26 8.91 5.74 10.30
N VAL A 27 8.28 6.14 11.40
CA VAL A 27 8.50 5.59 12.75
C VAL A 27 7.25 5.72 13.62
N ILE A 28 7.07 4.85 14.61
CA ILE A 28 5.93 4.87 15.53
C ILE A 28 5.75 6.21 16.28
N CYS A 29 6.86 6.92 16.56
CA CYS A 29 6.84 8.16 17.34
C CYS A 29 6.04 9.30 16.70
N VAL A 30 5.79 9.26 15.39
CA VAL A 30 5.01 10.28 14.68
C VAL A 30 3.56 9.85 14.40
N ASN A 31 3.14 8.66 14.85
CA ASN A 31 1.79 8.17 14.61
C ASN A 31 0.70 9.09 15.17
N ASP A 32 0.96 9.77 16.30
CA ASP A 32 -0.01 10.70 16.89
C ASP A 32 -0.29 11.89 15.95
N VAL A 33 0.76 12.62 15.54
CA VAL A 33 0.61 13.77 14.64
C VAL A 33 0.02 13.35 13.28
N VAL A 34 0.40 12.17 12.78
CA VAL A 34 -0.14 11.60 11.55
C VAL A 34 -1.63 11.25 11.69
N SER A 35 -2.04 10.64 12.80
CA SER A 35 -3.45 10.36 13.08
C SER A 35 -4.26 11.65 13.16
N LYS A 36 -3.68 12.69 13.78
CA LYS A 36 -4.30 14.02 13.84
C LYS A 36 -4.47 14.63 12.46
N LEU A 37 -3.44 14.63 11.61
CA LEU A 37 -3.54 15.08 10.20
C LEU A 37 -4.65 14.34 9.44
N THR A 38 -4.71 13.02 9.61
CA THR A 38 -5.74 12.17 8.98
C THR A 38 -7.16 12.60 9.37
N SER A 39 -7.36 12.93 10.66
CA SER A 39 -8.65 13.42 11.17
C SER A 39 -9.01 14.83 10.70
N LEU A 40 -8.01 15.66 10.39
CA LEU A 40 -8.21 17.06 9.97
C LEU A 40 -8.46 17.21 8.47
N VAL A 41 -8.01 16.24 7.65
CA VAL A 41 -8.13 16.32 6.19
C VAL A 41 -8.84 15.08 5.64
N ASN A 42 -10.14 15.23 5.38
CA ASN A 42 -10.94 14.21 4.71
C ASN A 42 -10.36 13.84 3.33
N GLY A 43 -10.43 12.56 2.99
CA GLY A 43 -9.90 12.03 1.72
C GLY A 43 -8.44 11.55 1.80
N THR A 44 -7.80 11.71 2.94
CA THR A 44 -6.51 11.08 3.24
C THR A 44 -6.67 9.64 3.73
N SER A 45 -5.61 8.87 3.67
CA SER A 45 -5.51 7.52 4.20
C SER A 45 -4.13 7.35 4.82
N THR A 46 -4.03 6.51 5.84
CA THR A 46 -2.83 6.43 6.66
C THR A 46 -2.49 4.98 6.92
N ALA A 47 -1.21 4.65 6.77
CA ALA A 47 -0.64 3.37 7.18
C ALA A 47 0.21 3.61 8.42
N LEU A 48 -0.35 3.42 9.61
CA LEU A 48 0.38 3.67 10.85
C LEU A 48 1.57 2.73 10.99
N HIS A 49 2.67 3.29 11.51
CA HIS A 49 3.93 2.57 11.61
C HIS A 49 4.03 1.89 12.97
N THR A 50 4.35 0.60 13.02
CA THR A 50 4.33 -0.18 14.28
C THR A 50 5.70 -0.36 14.91
N CYS A 51 6.78 0.03 14.23
CA CYS A 51 8.15 -0.18 14.71
C CYS A 51 8.83 1.09 15.24
N GLY A 52 9.74 0.89 16.20
CA GLY A 52 10.63 1.93 16.72
C GLY A 52 11.98 1.98 15.99
N CYS A 53 12.93 2.74 16.52
CA CYS A 53 14.21 3.00 15.84
C CYS A 53 15.21 1.83 15.84
N THR A 54 14.98 0.77 16.60
CA THR A 54 15.96 -0.30 16.86
C THR A 54 15.94 -1.43 15.83
N GLN A 55 15.60 -1.13 14.58
CA GLN A 55 15.55 -2.14 13.50
C GLN A 55 16.94 -2.35 12.89
N LEU A 56 17.42 -3.59 12.87
CA LEU A 56 18.77 -3.93 12.44
C LEU A 56 18.74 -4.94 11.29
N GLY A 57 19.73 -4.86 10.39
CA GLY A 57 19.85 -5.75 9.23
C GLY A 57 18.53 -5.96 8.49
N VAL A 58 18.12 -7.22 8.42
CA VAL A 58 16.92 -7.70 7.70
C VAL A 58 15.62 -7.06 8.21
N ASP A 59 15.50 -6.75 9.51
CA ASP A 59 14.28 -6.13 10.05
C ASP A 59 14.04 -4.74 9.45
N TYR A 60 15.13 -3.99 9.30
CA TYR A 60 15.10 -2.68 8.65
C TYR A 60 14.77 -2.82 7.16
N GLU A 61 15.40 -3.77 6.47
CA GLU A 61 15.17 -3.98 5.02
C GLU A 61 13.72 -4.35 4.72
N ILE A 62 13.13 -5.25 5.52
CA ILE A 62 11.72 -5.63 5.40
C ILE A 62 10.82 -4.42 5.62
N THR A 63 11.11 -3.62 6.65
CA THR A 63 10.30 -2.44 6.98
C THR A 63 10.38 -1.38 5.90
N TYR A 64 11.60 -1.06 5.45
CA TYR A 64 11.82 -0.08 4.39
C TYR A 64 11.10 -0.51 3.10
N ARG A 65 11.28 -1.77 2.69
CA ARG A 65 10.60 -2.33 1.50
C ARG A 65 9.09 -2.30 1.64
N THR A 66 8.55 -2.56 2.83
CA THR A 66 7.10 -2.55 3.09
C THR A 66 6.54 -1.13 3.00
N LEU A 67 7.21 -0.13 3.59
CA LEU A 67 6.81 1.28 3.49
C LEU A 67 6.87 1.77 2.05
N LEU A 68 7.96 1.44 1.34
CA LEU A 68 8.12 1.78 -0.08
C LEU A 68 7.01 1.11 -0.92
N GLY A 69 6.78 -0.19 -0.76
CA GLY A 69 5.71 -0.91 -1.47
C GLY A 69 4.32 -0.34 -1.19
N THR A 70 4.06 0.08 0.05
CA THR A 70 2.80 0.74 0.44
C THR A 70 2.62 2.07 -0.31
N ALA A 71 3.67 2.89 -0.37
CA ALA A 71 3.67 4.15 -1.11
C ALA A 71 3.55 3.96 -2.63
N LEU A 72 4.16 2.89 -3.17
CA LEU A 72 4.15 2.57 -4.60
C LEU A 72 2.85 1.92 -5.07
N ASN A 73 1.96 1.51 -4.16
CA ASN A 73 0.69 0.88 -4.52
C ASN A 73 -0.08 1.72 -5.57
N PRO A 74 -0.63 1.11 -6.64
CA PRO A 74 -1.33 1.84 -7.70
C PRO A 74 -2.55 2.65 -7.23
N ASN A 75 -3.11 2.33 -6.06
CA ASN A 75 -4.20 3.08 -5.46
C ASN A 75 -3.76 4.40 -4.81
N ILE A 76 -2.45 4.63 -4.64
CA ILE A 76 -1.90 5.83 -4.04
C ILE A 76 -1.56 6.83 -5.15
N PHE A 77 -2.19 8.00 -5.10
CA PHE A 77 -1.94 9.11 -6.02
C PHE A 77 -0.74 9.96 -5.58
N SER A 78 -0.69 10.28 -4.29
CA SER A 78 0.35 11.13 -3.71
C SER A 78 0.63 10.73 -2.27
N VAL A 79 1.82 11.10 -1.78
CA VAL A 79 2.32 10.68 -0.46
C VAL A 79 2.87 11.89 0.30
N LEU A 80 2.45 12.06 1.55
CA LEU A 80 3.15 12.88 2.53
C LEU A 80 3.93 11.95 3.46
N VAL A 81 5.26 11.94 3.35
CA VAL A 81 6.12 11.21 4.27
C VAL A 81 6.35 12.06 5.51
N VAL A 82 6.07 11.51 6.69
CA VAL A 82 6.25 12.20 7.97
C VAL A 82 7.29 11.45 8.77
N GLY A 83 8.39 12.13 9.11
CA GLY A 83 9.47 11.60 9.93
C GLY A 83 9.60 12.31 11.26
N LEU A 84 10.26 11.67 12.23
CA LEU A 84 10.67 12.35 13.45
C LEU A 84 11.98 13.11 13.20
N GLY A 85 12.95 12.46 12.54
CA GLY A 85 14.28 12.98 12.16
C GLY A 85 15.46 12.16 12.71
N CYS A 86 15.20 11.21 13.62
CA CYS A 86 16.23 10.40 14.28
C CYS A 86 16.12 8.89 14.01
N GLU A 87 15.06 8.45 13.34
CA GLU A 87 14.82 7.07 12.97
C GLU A 87 15.76 6.58 11.86
N LYS A 88 15.83 5.25 11.72
CA LYS A 88 16.67 4.61 10.72
C LYS A 88 16.08 4.71 9.31
N VAL A 89 14.75 4.66 9.18
CA VAL A 89 14.08 4.92 7.90
C VAL A 89 14.07 6.43 7.66
N ARG A 90 15.07 6.92 6.93
CA ARG A 90 15.17 8.36 6.62
C ARG A 90 14.05 8.78 5.67
N ALA A 91 13.26 9.76 6.10
CA ALA A 91 12.09 10.24 5.36
C ALA A 91 12.46 10.73 3.95
N ASN A 92 13.56 11.49 3.84
CA ASN A 92 14.06 11.99 2.56
C ASN A 92 14.53 10.88 1.62
N GLU A 93 15.18 9.83 2.13
CA GLU A 93 15.61 8.68 1.30
C GLU A 93 14.40 7.92 0.77
N LEU A 94 13.44 7.60 1.64
CA LEU A 94 12.20 6.94 1.26
C LEU A 94 11.42 7.78 0.23
N ALA A 95 11.33 9.10 0.43
CA ALA A 95 10.66 10.00 -0.50
C ALA A 95 11.33 10.02 -1.88
N ASN A 96 12.66 10.07 -1.92
CA ASN A 96 13.42 10.05 -3.18
C ASN A 96 13.16 8.77 -3.99
N ASP A 97 13.03 7.62 -3.31
CA ASP A 97 12.72 6.36 -3.99
C ASP A 97 11.25 6.32 -4.47
N ILE A 98 10.31 6.89 -3.72
CA ILE A 98 8.91 6.99 -4.15
C ILE A 98 8.78 7.91 -5.38
N VAL A 99 9.48 9.06 -5.41
CA VAL A 99 9.43 10.02 -6.53
C VAL A 99 9.81 9.38 -7.86
N ARG A 100 10.65 8.34 -7.87
CA ARG A 100 11.02 7.61 -9.10
C ARG A 100 9.84 6.95 -9.80
N SER A 101 8.72 6.70 -9.10
CA SER A 101 7.46 6.23 -9.71
C SER A 101 6.64 7.34 -10.38
N GLY A 102 7.08 8.60 -10.32
CA GLY A 102 6.35 9.74 -10.84
C GLY A 102 5.19 10.23 -9.94
N LYS A 103 5.02 9.66 -8.74
CA LYS A 103 4.04 10.14 -7.75
C LYS A 103 4.49 11.48 -7.16
N TRP A 104 3.51 12.31 -6.78
CA TRP A 104 3.76 13.53 -6.00
C TRP A 104 4.06 13.15 -4.55
N VAL A 105 5.27 13.49 -4.08
CA VAL A 105 5.73 13.22 -2.72
C VAL A 105 6.16 14.52 -2.03
N GLU A 106 5.79 14.67 -0.77
CA GLU A 106 6.25 15.75 0.11
C GLU A 106 6.78 15.14 1.41
N VAL A 107 7.67 15.87 2.10
CA VAL A 107 8.30 15.40 3.35
C VAL A 107 8.12 16.45 4.45
N LEU A 108 7.81 16.00 5.66
CA LEU A 108 7.85 16.81 6.88
C LEU A 108 8.57 16.05 7.99
N GLU A 109 9.57 16.67 8.60
CA GLU A 109 10.24 16.14 9.79
C GLU A 109 9.86 16.93 11.04
N VAL A 110 9.38 16.24 12.07
CA VAL A 110 8.89 16.87 13.31
C VAL A 110 10.02 17.64 14.02
N GLN A 111 11.26 17.14 14.02
CA GLN A 111 12.39 17.85 14.65
C GLN A 111 12.79 19.15 13.91
N GLU A 112 12.45 19.29 12.63
CA GLU A 112 12.76 20.49 11.87
C GLU A 112 11.68 21.57 12.00
N VAL A 113 10.41 21.18 11.97
CA VAL A 113 9.29 22.15 11.92
C VAL A 113 8.44 22.19 13.19
N GLY A 114 8.68 21.28 14.14
CA GLY A 114 7.87 21.11 15.34
C GLY A 114 6.51 20.47 15.09
N TYR A 115 5.85 19.98 16.15
CA TYR A 115 4.55 19.30 16.05
C TYR A 115 3.48 20.18 15.38
N GLU A 116 3.32 21.42 15.83
CA GLU A 116 2.36 22.38 15.24
C GLU A 116 2.73 22.73 13.80
N GLY A 117 4.02 22.86 13.48
CA GLY A 117 4.46 23.11 12.10
C GLY A 117 4.14 21.94 11.16
N VAL A 118 4.20 20.70 11.64
CA VAL A 118 3.75 19.53 10.87
C VAL A 118 2.24 19.59 10.64
N LEU A 119 1.44 19.98 11.64
CA LEU A 119 0.00 20.13 11.47
C LEU A 119 -0.35 21.22 10.45
N GLU A 120 0.19 22.43 10.62
CA GLU A 120 -0.10 23.57 9.75
C GLU A 120 0.32 23.31 8.30
N LYS A 121 1.59 22.90 8.09
CA LYS A 121 2.12 22.63 6.75
C LYS A 121 1.48 21.38 6.15
N GLY A 122 1.32 20.33 6.94
CA GLY A 122 0.72 19.07 6.52
C GLY A 122 -0.72 19.24 6.04
N VAL A 123 -1.55 19.98 6.78
CA VAL A 123 -2.93 20.28 6.34
C VAL A 123 -2.95 21.03 5.01
N SER A 124 -2.07 22.02 4.83
CA SER A 124 -1.96 22.79 3.58
C SER A 124 -1.58 21.90 2.39
N ILE A 125 -0.56 21.04 2.55
CA ILE A 125 -0.11 20.09 1.53
C ILE A 125 -1.22 19.09 1.19
N LEU A 126 -1.79 18.44 2.21
CA LEU A 126 -2.77 17.37 2.04
C LEU A 126 -4.05 17.88 1.36
N LYS A 127 -4.51 19.10 1.68
CA LYS A 127 -5.67 19.69 0.99
C LYS A 127 -5.44 19.85 -0.51
N LYS A 128 -4.24 20.26 -0.92
CA LYS A 128 -3.88 20.36 -2.35
C LYS A 128 -3.85 18.98 -3.00
N MET A 129 -3.18 18.01 -2.37
CA MET A 129 -3.13 16.63 -2.85
C MET A 129 -4.52 16.00 -3.01
N VAL A 130 -5.40 16.18 -2.03
CA VAL A 130 -6.77 15.66 -2.07
C VAL A 130 -7.58 16.34 -3.17
N SER A 131 -7.45 17.67 -3.32
CA SER A 131 -8.09 18.42 -4.40
C SER A 131 -7.69 17.84 -5.76
N GLU A 132 -6.39 17.67 -6.03
CA GLU A 132 -5.94 17.13 -7.32
C GLU A 132 -6.35 15.66 -7.53
N SER A 133 -6.25 14.82 -6.49
CA SER A 133 -6.71 13.43 -6.56
C SER A 133 -8.19 13.33 -6.93
N SER A 134 -9.02 14.21 -6.36
CA SER A 134 -10.48 14.23 -6.57
C SER A 134 -10.90 14.63 -7.98
N ARG A 135 -10.03 15.31 -8.74
CA ARG A 135 -10.29 15.72 -10.14
C ARG A 135 -10.04 14.61 -11.14
N ARG A 136 -9.37 13.52 -10.73
CA ARG A 136 -9.12 12.38 -11.62
C ARG A 136 -10.43 11.68 -11.97
N SER A 137 -10.58 11.34 -13.24
CA SER A 137 -11.71 10.56 -13.75
C SER A 137 -11.27 9.13 -14.03
N ARG A 138 -12.14 8.17 -13.70
CA ARG A 138 -11.88 6.76 -14.00
C ARG A 138 -12.05 6.50 -15.50
N ARG A 139 -11.29 5.55 -16.02
CA ARG A 139 -11.43 5.02 -17.39
C ARG A 139 -11.54 3.50 -17.34
N SER A 140 -12.03 2.92 -18.43
CA SER A 140 -12.09 1.47 -18.59
C SER A 140 -10.69 0.91 -18.85
N TYR A 141 -10.30 -0.11 -18.11
CA TYR A 141 -9.05 -0.86 -18.29
C TYR A 141 -9.35 -2.36 -18.27
N ASP A 142 -8.58 -3.13 -19.02
CA ASP A 142 -8.68 -4.59 -19.04
C ASP A 142 -8.35 -5.18 -17.66
N LEU A 143 -9.04 -6.26 -17.26
CA LEU A 143 -8.80 -6.94 -15.99
C LEU A 143 -7.35 -7.41 -15.82
N SER A 144 -6.57 -7.55 -16.89
CA SER A 144 -5.14 -7.85 -16.82
C SER A 144 -4.32 -6.83 -16.01
N ASN A 145 -4.86 -5.63 -15.76
CA ASN A 145 -4.22 -4.61 -14.93
C ASN A 145 -4.51 -4.77 -13.43
N LEU A 146 -5.35 -5.73 -13.03
CA LEU A 146 -5.69 -5.95 -11.63
C LEU A 146 -4.64 -6.81 -10.92
N VAL A 147 -4.37 -6.43 -9.67
CA VAL A 147 -3.68 -7.24 -8.68
C VAL A 147 -4.64 -7.47 -7.52
N VAL A 148 -4.94 -8.73 -7.23
CA VAL A 148 -5.91 -9.13 -6.19
C VAL A 148 -5.18 -9.90 -5.10
N GLY A 149 -5.20 -9.37 -3.88
CA GLY A 149 -4.72 -10.07 -2.68
C GLY A 149 -5.83 -10.93 -2.08
N LEU A 150 -5.48 -12.13 -1.64
CA LEU A 150 -6.34 -13.08 -0.95
C LEU A 150 -5.86 -13.23 0.50
N GLU A 151 -6.80 -13.17 1.43
CA GLU A 151 -6.58 -13.33 2.86
C GLU A 151 -7.80 -14.03 3.45
N CYS A 152 -7.58 -14.85 4.47
CA CYS A 152 -8.62 -15.39 5.32
C CYS A 152 -8.95 -14.40 6.44
N GLY A 153 -10.11 -14.62 7.07
CA GLY A 153 -10.56 -13.85 8.23
C GLY A 153 -10.71 -14.74 9.45
N GLY A 154 -11.95 -14.93 9.92
CA GLY A 154 -12.27 -15.93 10.93
C GLY A 154 -12.50 -17.30 10.30
N SER A 155 -11.49 -18.17 10.33
CA SER A 155 -11.61 -19.53 9.80
C SER A 155 -12.70 -20.33 10.53
N ASP A 156 -13.52 -21.04 9.76
CA ASP A 156 -14.58 -21.91 10.28
C ASP A 156 -14.68 -23.21 9.47
N SER A 157 -15.54 -24.13 9.92
CA SER A 157 -15.75 -25.42 9.27
C SER A 157 -16.37 -25.32 7.87
N THR A 158 -16.90 -24.16 7.48
CA THR A 158 -17.50 -23.92 6.17
C THR A 158 -16.51 -23.31 5.18
N SER A 159 -15.44 -22.70 5.67
CA SER A 159 -14.45 -21.96 4.89
C SER A 159 -13.84 -22.84 3.79
N SER A 160 -13.48 -24.08 4.12
CA SER A 160 -12.85 -25.02 3.17
C SER A 160 -13.81 -25.66 2.16
N ILE A 161 -15.13 -25.59 2.37
CA ILE A 161 -16.14 -26.21 1.50
C ILE A 161 -17.00 -25.20 0.74
N ALA A 162 -16.94 -23.91 1.11
CA ALA A 162 -17.73 -22.85 0.49
C ALA A 162 -16.85 -21.68 0.02
N ALA A 163 -16.42 -20.81 0.94
CA ALA A 163 -15.76 -19.55 0.60
C ALA A 163 -14.41 -19.77 -0.12
N ASN A 164 -13.53 -20.61 0.42
CA ASN A 164 -12.19 -20.81 -0.13
C ASN A 164 -12.23 -21.47 -1.52
N PRO A 165 -13.05 -22.53 -1.77
CA PRO A 165 -13.23 -23.05 -3.12
C PRO A 165 -13.78 -22.01 -4.12
N ALA A 166 -14.74 -21.19 -3.70
CA ALA A 166 -15.29 -20.13 -4.56
C ALA A 166 -14.24 -19.07 -4.90
N VAL A 167 -13.46 -18.62 -3.92
CA VAL A 167 -12.34 -17.69 -4.11
C VAL A 167 -11.26 -18.33 -5.01
N GLY A 168 -10.96 -19.61 -4.83
CA GLY A 168 -10.03 -20.34 -5.69
C GLY A 168 -10.49 -20.37 -7.15
N TYR A 169 -11.77 -20.66 -7.40
CA TYR A 169 -12.33 -20.63 -8.75
C TYR A 169 -12.27 -19.23 -9.39
N VAL A 170 -12.59 -18.18 -8.62
CA VAL A 170 -12.47 -16.79 -9.10
C VAL A 170 -11.02 -16.42 -9.36
N SER A 171 -10.09 -16.88 -8.53
CA SER A 171 -8.65 -16.65 -8.69
C SER A 171 -8.13 -17.24 -9.99
N ASP A 172 -8.46 -18.49 -10.30
CA ASP A 172 -8.10 -19.13 -11.56
C ASP A 172 -8.65 -18.36 -12.76
N LYS A 173 -9.91 -17.89 -12.68
CA LYS A 173 -10.52 -17.06 -13.73
C LYS A 173 -9.84 -15.71 -13.93
N LEU A 174 -9.40 -15.06 -12.85
CA LEU A 174 -8.67 -13.81 -12.94
C LEU A 174 -7.29 -14.01 -13.59
N VAL A 175 -6.59 -15.09 -13.23
CA VAL A 175 -5.31 -15.46 -13.85
C VAL A 175 -5.48 -15.79 -15.33
N ASP A 176 -6.54 -16.52 -15.72
CA ASP A 176 -6.88 -16.80 -17.13
C ASP A 176 -7.11 -15.51 -17.94
N LEU A 177 -7.57 -14.45 -17.28
CA LEU A 177 -7.80 -13.12 -17.87
C LEU A 177 -6.56 -12.22 -17.81
N GLY A 178 -5.41 -12.73 -17.35
CA GLY A 178 -4.14 -12.03 -17.29
C GLY A 178 -3.95 -11.13 -16.06
N ALA A 179 -4.87 -11.17 -15.10
CA ALA A 179 -4.69 -10.47 -13.82
C ALA A 179 -3.66 -11.20 -12.95
N THR A 180 -3.17 -10.51 -11.91
CA THR A 180 -2.30 -11.11 -10.90
C THR A 180 -3.09 -11.40 -9.64
N VAL A 181 -2.98 -12.62 -9.11
CA VAL A 181 -3.56 -13.00 -7.81
C VAL A 181 -2.43 -13.34 -6.85
N VAL A 182 -2.48 -12.77 -5.66
CA VAL A 182 -1.48 -12.96 -4.60
C VAL A 182 -2.20 -13.57 -3.40
N PHE A 183 -1.71 -14.71 -2.95
CA PHE A 183 -2.14 -15.35 -1.71
C PHE A 183 -1.01 -15.20 -0.68
N ALA A 184 -1.37 -14.80 0.55
CA ALA A 184 -0.42 -14.60 1.65
C ALA A 184 -0.58 -15.68 2.74
N GLU A 185 -0.43 -15.33 4.02
CA GLU A 185 -0.71 -16.23 5.15
C GLU A 185 0.16 -17.49 5.22
N THR A 186 1.50 -17.34 5.25
CA THR A 186 2.43 -18.47 5.46
C THR A 186 2.02 -19.41 6.61
N PRO A 187 1.52 -18.92 7.77
CA PRO A 187 1.05 -19.82 8.84
C PRO A 187 -0.14 -20.71 8.44
N GLU A 188 -1.02 -20.26 7.55
CA GLU A 188 -2.24 -20.99 7.13
C GLU A 188 -1.94 -22.11 6.12
N VAL A 189 -0.70 -22.17 5.61
CA VAL A 189 -0.26 -23.25 4.71
C VAL A 189 0.69 -24.24 5.37
N ILE A 190 0.97 -24.08 6.67
CA ILE A 190 1.81 -25.03 7.42
C ILE A 190 1.14 -26.41 7.40
N GLY A 191 1.86 -27.42 6.89
CA GLY A 191 1.35 -28.78 6.68
C GLY A 191 0.74 -29.04 5.29
N ALA A 192 0.52 -27.99 4.48
CA ALA A 192 -0.01 -28.08 3.12
C ALA A 192 1.00 -27.61 2.04
N GLU A 193 2.22 -27.26 2.42
CA GLU A 193 3.27 -26.69 1.55
C GLU A 193 3.57 -27.63 0.37
N HIS A 194 3.57 -28.93 0.63
CA HIS A 194 3.78 -29.98 -0.37
C HIS A 194 2.73 -29.98 -1.50
N LEU A 195 1.54 -29.41 -1.28
CA LEU A 195 0.52 -29.22 -2.31
C LEU A 195 0.82 -27.99 -3.19
N LEU A 196 1.37 -26.94 -2.59
CA LEU A 196 1.78 -25.73 -3.31
C LEU A 196 3.02 -25.97 -4.17
N VAL A 197 4.03 -26.66 -3.62
CA VAL A 197 5.27 -26.99 -4.34
C VAL A 197 4.99 -27.74 -5.66
N LYS A 198 4.02 -28.66 -5.66
CA LYS A 198 3.60 -29.40 -6.86
C LYS A 198 2.99 -28.53 -7.96
N ARG A 199 2.62 -27.28 -7.66
CA ARG A 199 1.99 -26.34 -8.58
C ARG A 199 2.93 -25.23 -9.03
N ILE A 200 4.19 -25.23 -8.58
CA ILE A 200 5.18 -24.27 -9.03
C ILE A 200 5.59 -24.62 -10.47
N LYS A 201 5.61 -23.61 -11.34
CA LYS A 201 5.86 -23.79 -12.78
C LYS A 201 7.31 -24.17 -13.08
N ASP A 202 8.25 -23.52 -12.41
CA ASP A 202 9.68 -23.67 -12.59
C ASP A 202 10.30 -24.24 -11.29
N GLU A 203 11.41 -24.98 -11.39
CA GLU A 203 12.11 -25.47 -10.19
C GLU A 203 12.63 -24.29 -9.35
N VAL A 204 12.44 -24.39 -8.03
CA VAL A 204 12.88 -23.38 -7.03
C VAL A 204 14.31 -23.64 -6.60
#